data_AF-A0A7S3HFS0-F1
#
_entry.id   AF-A0A7S3HFS0-F1
#
_cell.length_a   1.000
_cell.length_b   1.000
_cell.length_c   1.000
_cell.angle_alpha   90.00
_cell.angle_beta   90.00
_cell.angle_gamma   90.00
#
_symmetry.space_group_name_H-M   'P 1'
#
loop_
_entity.id
_entity.type
_entity.pdbx_description
1 polymer ?
#
loop_
_entity_poly.entity_id
_entity_poly.type
_entity_poly.pdbx_seq_one_letter_code
_entity_poly.pdbx_strand_id
1 'polypeptide(L)'
;MVDFGHAQTTNTEHLKSCIHNEAVVIEAPKAGLNLPQWNPRTVPSNAVHRPVGGMQNDSNRNKKNEIFVDILERITVLMNASGLIVNSAIDGSIQMKSYLMGNPELKLALNEDIQIKGQTLGGMSGGYGAVVLDDCNFHECVDLADF
;
A
#
# COMPACT_ATOMS: atom_id res chain seq x y z
N MET A 1 -7.78 -0.70 -22.36
CA MET A 1 -6.45 -0.35 -21.83
C MET A 1 -5.59 0.40 -22.84
N VAL A 2 -5.53 -0.03 -24.10
CA VAL A 2 -4.79 0.67 -25.16
C VAL A 2 -5.67 0.76 -26.42
N ASP A 3 -5.63 1.88 -27.11
CA ASP A 3 -6.28 2.08 -28.42
C ASP A 3 -5.30 2.78 -29.37
N PHE A 4 -5.16 2.26 -30.59
CA PHE A 4 -4.17 2.69 -31.58
C PHE A 4 -2.72 2.87 -31.03
N GLY A 5 -2.32 2.05 -30.06
CA GLY A 5 -1.00 2.16 -29.42
C GLY A 5 -0.90 3.20 -28.30
N HIS A 6 -1.97 3.95 -28.02
CA HIS A 6 -2.04 4.90 -26.92
C HIS A 6 -2.74 4.28 -25.71
N ALA A 7 -2.11 4.38 -24.53
CA ALA A 7 -2.74 3.97 -23.28
C ALA A 7 -3.96 4.86 -23.00
N GLN A 8 -5.08 4.20 -22.69
CA GLN A 8 -6.35 4.84 -22.34
C GLN A 8 -6.50 4.79 -20.82
N THR A 9 -7.39 3.94 -20.30
CA THR A 9 -7.51 3.64 -18.86
C THR A 9 -6.91 2.28 -18.52
N THR A 10 -6.10 2.25 -17.47
CA THR A 10 -5.55 1.04 -16.81
C THR A 10 -6.19 0.75 -15.45
N ASN A 11 -6.98 1.68 -14.89
CA ASN A 11 -7.68 1.50 -13.62
C ASN A 11 -8.75 0.41 -13.73
N THR A 12 -8.57 -0.67 -12.98
CA THR A 12 -9.43 -1.86 -13.03
C THR A 12 -10.82 -1.63 -12.45
N GLU A 13 -10.99 -0.69 -11.53
CA GLU A 13 -12.31 -0.37 -10.96
C GLU A 13 -13.23 0.24 -12.03
N HIS A 14 -12.69 1.14 -12.86
CA HIS A 14 -13.42 1.72 -13.99
C HIS A 14 -13.70 0.69 -15.07
N LEU A 15 -12.76 -0.23 -15.33
CA LEU A 15 -12.90 -1.25 -16.36
C LEU A 15 -13.90 -2.35 -15.96
N LYS A 16 -14.11 -2.58 -14.67
CA LYS A 16 -14.95 -3.68 -14.16
C LYS A 16 -16.41 -3.60 -14.62
N SER A 17 -16.97 -2.40 -14.83
CA SER A 17 -18.33 -2.23 -15.33
C SER A 17 -18.47 -2.54 -16.83
N CYS A 18 -17.38 -2.43 -17.58
CA CYS A 18 -17.37 -2.63 -19.03
C CYS A 18 -17.03 -4.08 -19.43
N ILE A 19 -16.33 -4.82 -18.55
CA ILE A 19 -15.86 -6.18 -18.81
C ILE A 19 -16.81 -7.18 -18.12
N HIS A 20 -17.57 -7.92 -18.94
CA HIS A 20 -18.61 -8.84 -18.46
C HIS A 20 -18.14 -10.29 -18.34
N ASN A 21 -16.97 -10.61 -18.93
CA ASN A 21 -16.44 -11.96 -18.89
C ASN A 21 -15.82 -12.26 -17.53
N GLU A 22 -16.07 -13.46 -17.00
CA GLU A 22 -15.35 -13.95 -15.84
C GLU A 22 -13.95 -14.41 -16.23
N ALA A 23 -12.97 -14.11 -15.37
CA ALA A 23 -11.61 -14.55 -15.59
C ALA A 23 -11.53 -16.07 -15.43
N VAL A 24 -11.07 -16.77 -16.47
CA VAL A 24 -10.76 -18.20 -16.37
C VAL A 24 -9.48 -18.34 -15.55
N VAL A 25 -9.60 -18.82 -14.31
CA VAL A 25 -8.46 -19.07 -13.44
C VAL A 25 -7.73 -20.30 -13.97
N ILE A 26 -6.55 -20.08 -14.54
CA ILE A 26 -5.64 -21.17 -14.89
C ILE A 26 -4.92 -21.56 -13.60
N GLU A 27 -5.14 -22.78 -13.11
CA GLU A 27 -4.40 -23.29 -11.95
C GLU A 27 -2.90 -23.21 -12.27
N ALA A 28 -2.14 -22.47 -11.46
CA ALA A 28 -0.70 -22.47 -11.55
C ALA A 28 -0.20 -23.91 -11.40
N PRO A 29 0.77 -24.36 -12.21
CA PRO A 29 1.32 -25.70 -12.07
C PRO A 29 1.82 -25.84 -10.63
N LYS A 30 1.24 -26.78 -9.88
CA LYS A 30 1.70 -27.11 -8.54
C LYS A 30 3.15 -27.56 -8.69
N ALA A 31 4.09 -26.68 -8.35
CA ALA A 31 5.47 -27.05 -8.12
C ALA A 31 5.47 -27.98 -6.90
N GLY A 32 5.21 -29.25 -7.16
CA GLY A 32 5.06 -30.29 -6.16
C GLY A 32 6.41 -30.62 -5.58
N LEU A 33 6.82 -29.90 -4.54
CA LEU A 33 7.64 -30.50 -3.51
C LEU A 33 6.67 -31.13 -2.50
N ASN A 34 6.52 -32.46 -2.58
CA ASN A 34 5.83 -33.26 -1.57
C ASN A 34 6.67 -33.24 -0.27
N LEU A 35 6.68 -32.10 0.43
CA LEU A 35 7.13 -32.08 1.82
C LEU A 35 5.98 -32.59 2.70
N PRO A 36 6.27 -33.45 3.69
CA PRO A 36 5.27 -33.93 4.64
C PRO A 36 4.59 -32.73 5.30
N GLN A 37 3.26 -32.80 5.40
CA GLN A 37 2.39 -31.73 5.90
C GLN A 37 2.83 -31.27 7.29
N TRP A 38 3.68 -30.25 7.33
CA TRP A 38 4.00 -29.52 8.55
C TRP A 38 2.76 -28.74 8.93
N ASN A 39 2.09 -29.17 10.00
CA ASN A 39 0.88 -28.55 10.51
C ASN A 39 1.20 -27.09 10.92
N PRO A 40 0.84 -26.07 10.14
CA PRO A 40 1.19 -24.72 10.48
C PRO A 40 0.13 -24.25 11.49
N ARG A 41 0.50 -24.24 12.77
CA ARG A 41 -0.14 -23.32 13.74
C ARG A 41 0.12 -21.84 13.41
N THR A 42 0.73 -21.56 12.26
CA THR A 42 1.03 -20.23 11.76
C THR A 42 0.04 -19.88 10.66
N VAL A 43 -0.69 -18.78 10.87
CA VAL A 43 -1.50 -18.15 9.83
C VAL A 43 -0.62 -17.78 8.64
N PRO A 44 -1.06 -18.01 7.39
CA PRO A 44 -0.30 -17.64 6.20
C PRO A 44 -0.02 -16.14 6.19
N SER A 45 1.12 -15.71 5.61
CA SER A 45 1.54 -14.29 5.56
C SER A 45 0.47 -13.36 4.97
N ASN A 46 -0.41 -13.91 4.13
CA ASN A 46 -1.48 -13.18 3.45
C ASN A 46 -2.71 -12.95 4.37
N ALA A 47 -2.68 -13.46 5.61
CA ALA A 47 -3.75 -13.29 6.58
C ALA A 47 -3.95 -11.82 6.99
N VAL A 48 -2.88 -11.00 6.97
CA VAL A 48 -2.97 -9.54 7.20
C VAL A 48 -3.82 -8.86 6.13
N HIS A 49 -3.80 -9.36 4.89
CA HIS A 49 -4.63 -8.83 3.79
C HIS A 49 -6.07 -9.35 3.81
N ARG A 50 -6.41 -10.33 4.66
CA ARG A 50 -7.80 -10.76 4.80
C ARG A 50 -8.55 -9.72 5.64
N PRO A 51 -9.59 -9.07 5.10
CA PRO A 51 -10.42 -8.20 5.92
C PRO A 51 -11.00 -9.00 7.09
N VAL A 52 -10.90 -8.45 8.31
CA VAL A 52 -11.39 -9.08 9.55
C VAL A 52 -12.94 -9.07 9.64
N GLY A 53 -13.61 -8.55 8.60
CA GLY A 53 -15.07 -8.59 8.46
C GLY A 53 -15.54 -9.94 7.92
N GLY A 54 -16.38 -10.63 8.70
CA GLY A 54 -16.99 -11.91 8.33
C GLY A 54 -17.62 -11.89 6.95
N MET A 55 -17.33 -12.93 6.17
CA MET A 55 -17.91 -13.15 4.86
C MET A 55 -19.28 -13.84 5.07
N GLN A 56 -20.30 -13.26 4.44
CA GLN A 56 -21.63 -13.82 4.14
C GLN A 56 -22.72 -13.69 5.23
N ASN A 57 -23.82 -13.07 4.80
CA ASN A 57 -25.17 -13.01 5.38
C ASN A 57 -25.49 -11.95 6.43
N ASP A 58 -25.42 -10.67 6.06
CA ASP A 58 -26.28 -9.68 6.69
C ASP A 58 -26.77 -8.65 5.66
N SER A 59 -27.92 -8.95 5.06
CA SER A 59 -28.60 -8.16 4.03
C SER A 59 -29.25 -6.88 4.54
N ASN A 60 -28.92 -6.39 5.75
CA ASN A 60 -29.51 -5.15 6.27
C ASN A 60 -28.78 -4.54 7.48
N ARG A 61 -27.45 -4.40 7.44
CA ARG A 61 -26.73 -3.53 8.37
C ARG A 61 -26.11 -2.41 7.57
N ASN A 62 -26.48 -1.16 7.90
CA ASN A 62 -25.83 0.07 7.44
C ASN A 62 -24.35 -0.20 7.24
N LYS A 63 -23.90 -0.17 5.97
CA LYS A 63 -22.48 -0.31 5.65
C LYS A 63 -21.76 0.80 6.40
N LYS A 64 -21.00 0.40 7.42
CA LYS A 64 -20.28 1.34 8.26
C LYS A 64 -19.26 2.05 7.37
N ASN A 65 -19.21 3.37 7.48
CA ASN A 65 -18.20 4.17 6.81
C ASN A 65 -16.88 3.95 7.56
N GLU A 66 -16.05 3.07 7.03
CA GLU A 66 -14.78 2.67 7.63
C GLU A 66 -13.65 2.84 6.61
N ILE A 67 -12.47 3.21 7.11
CA ILE A 67 -11.25 3.27 6.32
C ILE A 67 -10.13 2.63 7.14
N PHE A 68 -9.32 1.82 6.47
CA PHE A 68 -8.15 1.18 7.06
C PHE A 68 -6.91 1.80 6.43
N VAL A 69 -5.95 2.18 7.26
CA VAL A 69 -4.70 2.82 6.86
C VAL A 69 -3.56 2.04 7.49
N ASP A 70 -2.75 1.43 6.63
CA ASP A 70 -1.58 0.67 7.02
C ASP A 70 -0.32 1.47 6.68
N ILE A 71 0.54 1.71 7.66
CA ILE A 71 1.86 2.32 7.47
C ILE A 71 2.87 1.18 7.47
N LEU A 72 3.48 0.91 6.31
CA LEU A 72 4.42 -0.18 6.12
C LEU A 72 5.82 0.39 5.90
N GLU A 73 6.75 0.02 6.76
CA GLU A 73 8.15 0.42 6.66
C GLU A 73 9.04 -0.80 6.44
N ARG A 74 9.85 -0.75 5.38
CA ARG A 74 10.82 -1.79 5.06
C ARG A 74 12.23 -1.26 5.30
N ILE A 75 12.86 -1.78 6.35
CA ILE A 75 14.24 -1.47 6.69
C ILE A 75 15.17 -2.43 5.95
N THR A 76 16.06 -1.89 5.13
CA THR A 76 17.11 -2.65 4.43
C THR A 76 18.46 -2.26 5.00
N VAL A 77 19.17 -3.21 5.60
CA VAL A 77 20.52 -2.99 6.17
C VAL A 77 21.51 -3.98 5.57
N LEU A 78 22.63 -3.46 5.07
CA LEU A 78 23.78 -4.23 4.64
C LEU A 78 24.92 -4.03 5.64
N MET A 79 25.46 -5.12 6.19
CA MET A 79 26.54 -5.11 7.16
C MET A 79 27.73 -5.91 6.65
N ASN A 80 28.95 -5.45 6.89
CA ASN A 80 30.17 -6.20 6.55
C ASN A 80 30.48 -7.28 7.62
N ALA A 81 31.46 -8.15 7.35
CA ALA A 81 31.86 -9.20 8.28
C ALA A 81 32.41 -8.70 9.63
N SER A 82 32.82 -7.43 9.71
CA SER A 82 33.28 -6.77 10.94
C SER A 82 32.13 -6.20 11.78
N GLY A 83 30.88 -6.30 11.32
CA GLY A 83 29.71 -5.76 12.02
C GLY A 83 29.42 -4.28 11.73
N LEU A 84 30.10 -3.67 10.75
CA LEU A 84 29.87 -2.27 10.37
C LEU A 84 28.78 -2.16 9.31
N ILE A 85 27.89 -1.18 9.46
CA ILE A 85 26.83 -0.87 8.49
C ILE A 85 27.47 -0.24 7.24
N VAL A 86 27.23 -0.89 6.10
CA VAL A 86 27.66 -0.43 4.77
C VAL A 86 26.54 0.36 4.09
N ASN A 87 25.29 -0.10 4.25
CA ASN A 87 24.11 0.58 3.71
C ASN A 87 22.95 0.40 4.69
N SER A 88 22.15 1.45 4.87
CA SER A 88 20.89 1.42 5.60
C SER A 88 19.90 2.31 4.87
N ALA A 89 18.75 1.75 4.50
CA ALA A 89 17.67 2.47 3.85
C ALA A 89 16.32 2.05 4.43
N ILE A 90 15.38 2.98 4.48
CA ILE A 90 14.00 2.73 4.88
C ILE A 90 13.11 3.07 3.68
N ASP A 91 12.34 2.11 3.21
CA ASP A 91 11.29 2.33 2.20
C ASP A 91 9.92 2.24 2.87
N GLY A 92 9.24 3.38 2.96
CA GLY A 92 7.94 3.53 3.61
C GLY A 92 6.81 3.61 2.59
N SER A 93 5.66 2.99 2.88
CA SER A 93 4.43 3.15 2.09
C SER A 93 3.21 3.24 2.99
N ILE A 94 2.30 4.14 2.64
CA ILE A 94 0.99 4.26 3.28
C ILE A 94 -0.02 3.57 2.36
N GLN A 95 -0.62 2.47 2.81
CA GLN A 95 -1.64 1.74 2.07
C GLN A 95 -3.01 2.00 2.67
N MET A 96 -3.97 2.37 1.83
CA MET A 96 -5.31 2.74 2.28
C MET A 96 -6.35 1.82 1.66
N LYS A 97 -7.32 1.40 2.47
CA LYS A 97 -8.49 0.64 2.03
C LYS A 97 -9.76 1.32 2.53
N SER A 98 -10.46 1.98 1.62
CA SER A 98 -11.67 2.74 1.92
C SER A 98 -12.94 1.92 1.70
N TYR A 99 -13.86 1.98 2.65
CA TYR A 99 -15.24 1.49 2.56
C TYR A 99 -16.24 2.65 2.78
N LEU A 100 -15.81 3.89 2.55
CA LEU A 100 -16.62 5.09 2.72
C LEU A 100 -17.66 5.22 1.60
N MET A 101 -18.89 5.59 1.96
CA MET A 101 -19.92 5.90 0.97
C MET A 101 -19.75 7.32 0.40
N GLY A 102 -20.06 7.49 -0.89
CA GLY A 102 -20.18 8.81 -1.51
C GLY A 102 -18.87 9.46 -1.97
N ASN A 103 -17.77 8.70 -2.07
CA ASN A 103 -16.45 9.17 -2.53
C ASN A 103 -16.03 10.51 -1.89
N PRO A 104 -15.95 10.58 -0.55
CA PRO A 104 -15.60 11.82 0.12
C PRO A 104 -14.14 12.21 -0.14
N GLU A 105 -13.87 13.52 -0.11
CA GLU A 105 -12.50 14.04 -0.07
C GLU A 105 -11.84 13.65 1.26
N LEU A 106 -10.59 13.20 1.19
CA LEU A 106 -9.81 12.79 2.36
C LEU A 106 -8.56 13.66 2.48
N LYS A 107 -8.32 14.17 3.69
CA LYS A 107 -7.09 14.88 4.04
C LYS A 107 -6.29 14.04 4.99
N LEU A 108 -5.06 13.67 4.58
CA LEU A 108 -4.13 12.93 5.40
C LEU A 108 -3.12 13.92 6.00
N ALA A 109 -3.16 14.09 7.32
CA ALA A 109 -2.17 14.86 8.06
C ALA A 109 -1.07 13.93 8.54
N LEU A 110 0.18 14.26 8.22
CA LEU A 110 1.37 13.63 8.78
C LEU A 110 1.97 14.54 9.85
N ASN A 111 3.09 14.14 10.46
CA ASN A 111 3.77 15.00 11.42
C ASN A 111 4.27 16.29 10.76
N GLU A 112 4.17 17.41 11.47
CA GLU A 112 4.55 18.75 10.99
C GLU A 112 6.06 18.91 10.74
N ASP A 113 6.87 18.00 11.30
CA ASP A 113 8.33 17.99 11.18
C ASP A 113 8.84 17.07 10.07
N ILE A 114 7.94 16.45 9.30
CA ILE A 114 8.32 15.72 8.09
C ILE A 114 8.78 16.73 7.04
N GLN A 115 10.03 16.58 6.60
CA GLN A 115 10.62 17.43 5.58
C GLN A 115 11.02 16.59 4.38
N ILE A 116 10.69 17.05 3.18
CA ILE A 116 11.22 16.45 1.95
C ILE A 116 12.50 17.19 1.57
N LYS A 117 13.57 16.43 1.41
CA LYS A 117 14.90 16.94 1.10
C LYS A 117 14.86 17.79 -0.17
N GLY A 118 15.27 19.06 -0.04
CA GLY A 118 15.37 20.00 -1.16
C GLY A 118 14.16 20.90 -1.40
N GLN A 119 13.03 20.70 -0.71
CA GLN A 119 11.88 21.62 -0.78
C GLN A 119 11.95 22.77 0.24
N THR A 120 12.81 22.68 1.26
CA THR A 120 12.96 23.75 2.26
C THR A 120 14.01 24.78 1.83
N LEU A 121 13.55 25.93 1.33
CA LEU A 121 14.35 27.16 1.27
C LEU A 121 14.63 27.66 2.70
N GLY A 122 15.78 27.28 3.26
CA GLY A 122 16.48 28.11 4.25
C GLY A 122 15.85 28.27 5.64
N GLY A 123 15.28 27.23 6.24
CA GLY A 123 14.73 27.30 7.60
C GLY A 123 14.98 26.05 8.43
N MET A 124 15.84 26.19 9.45
CA MET A 124 16.05 25.29 10.60
C MET A 124 16.26 23.79 10.28
N SER A 125 17.54 23.39 10.29
CA SER A 125 17.99 22.03 10.59
C SER A 125 17.16 21.46 11.73
N GLY A 126 16.34 20.46 11.41
CA GLY A 126 15.41 19.82 12.34
C GLY A 126 16.08 19.42 13.64
N GLY A 127 15.40 19.68 14.75
CA GLY A 127 15.79 19.16 16.05
C GLY A 127 15.76 17.63 16.08
N TYR A 128 16.26 17.05 17.18
CA TYR A 128 16.16 15.63 17.45
C TYR A 128 14.71 15.14 17.27
N GLY A 129 14.49 14.24 16.31
CA GLY A 129 13.18 13.64 16.03
C GLY A 129 12.59 13.95 14.64
N ALA A 130 13.11 14.97 13.94
CA ALA A 130 12.62 15.30 12.61
C ALA A 130 12.90 14.18 11.59
N VAL A 131 11.85 13.76 10.87
CA VAL A 131 11.94 12.75 9.81
C VAL A 131 12.16 13.46 8.47
N VAL A 132 13.35 13.32 7.90
CA VAL A 132 13.65 13.85 6.57
C VAL A 132 13.48 12.75 5.54
N LEU A 133 12.53 12.94 4.62
CA LEU A 133 12.31 12.09 3.46
C LEU A 133 13.29 12.47 2.36
N ASP A 134 14.07 11.49 1.87
CA ASP A 134 14.93 11.71 0.70
C ASP A 134 14.10 11.93 -0.59
N ASP A 135 12.99 11.21 -0.72
CA ASP A 135 12.05 11.29 -1.84
C ASP A 135 10.66 10.76 -1.40
N CYS A 136 9.61 11.13 -2.12
CA CYS A 136 8.25 10.62 -1.93
C CYS A 136 7.48 10.54 -3.25
N ASN A 137 6.66 9.50 -3.40
CA ASN A 137 5.80 9.32 -4.56
C ASN A 137 4.33 9.25 -4.10
N PHE A 138 3.46 9.92 -4.83
CA PHE A 138 2.02 9.96 -4.53
C PHE A 138 1.21 9.17 -5.55
N HIS A 139 0.08 8.64 -5.09
CA HIS A 139 -0.93 8.09 -5.99
C HIS A 139 -1.56 9.23 -6.83
N GLU A 140 -2.00 8.92 -8.05
CA GLU A 140 -2.62 9.90 -8.97
C GLU A 140 -3.85 10.63 -8.43
N CYS A 141 -4.44 10.13 -7.34
CA CYS A 141 -5.61 10.73 -6.69
C CYS A 141 -5.26 11.83 -5.68
N VAL A 142 -3.98 12.05 -5.41
CA VAL A 142 -3.52 13.09 -4.48
C VAL A 142 -3.42 14.42 -5.23
N ASP A 143 -3.99 15.47 -4.66
CA ASP A 143 -3.76 16.82 -5.13
C ASP A 143 -2.39 17.32 -4.65
N LEU A 144 -1.48 17.56 -5.59
CA LEU A 144 -0.12 18.02 -5.30
C LEU A 144 -0.01 19.54 -5.19
N ALA A 145 -1.07 20.30 -5.52
CA ALA A 145 -1.04 21.76 -5.44
C ALA A 145 -1.01 22.26 -3.99
N ASP A 146 -1.64 21.50 -3.09
CA ASP A 146 -1.78 21.80 -1.66
C ASP A 146 -0.77 21.03 -0.79
N PHE A 147 0.16 20.29 -1.41
CA PHE A 147 1.17 19.46 -0.72
C PHE A 147 2.50 20.20 -0.52
#